data_AF-A0A5E4JXL7-F1
#
_entry.id   AF-A0A5E4JXL7-F1
#
_cell.length_a   1.000
_cell.length_b   1.000
_cell.length_c   1.000
_cell.angle_alpha   90.00
_cell.angle_beta   90.00
_cell.angle_gamma   90.00
#
_symmetry.space_group_name_H-M   'P 1'
#
loop_
_entity.id
_entity.type
_entity.pdbx_description
1 polymer ?
#
loop_
_entity_poly.entity_id
_entity_poly.type
_entity_poly.pdbx_seq_one_letter_code
_entity_poly.pdbx_strand_id
1 'polypeptide(L)'
;MKKSVLSIFLLIVTIGFVSAQGIADILTAFDESTVILSSIFIVEFSLLFFALQKAFKGNNAIAAIVSGVIAFFTVYFVNKTGFDFSGFFINLGISSDLIMTIVPIIIVLGIIFAIVKLKMGSFFVFGGLLILASFFVVEQLVLIVIGIILLVIGLFFMTKKKHSLSTPKINSANNTTNVTNIKNVENIKNEERRVEQEQKKDQQAVQQERKVEEKRQQQAQQDVKQLAYKTDMSLRNLINEYNNLQRNDPGNREGLVYLRDRILKERDELKRLRGGN
;
A
#
# COMPACT_ATOMS: atom_id res chain seq x y z
N MET A 1 -28.38 10.50 19.20
CA MET A 1 -27.19 10.52 20.08
C MET A 1 -27.57 11.16 21.41
N LYS A 2 -27.21 10.56 22.56
CA LYS A 2 -27.27 11.31 23.82
C LYS A 2 -26.23 12.43 23.72
N LYS A 3 -26.66 13.69 23.85
CA LYS A 3 -25.81 14.90 23.72
C LYS A 3 -24.52 14.79 24.55
N SER A 4 -24.54 14.05 25.65
CA SER A 4 -23.39 13.79 26.53
C SER A 4 -22.22 13.07 25.86
N VAL A 5 -22.42 12.11 24.94
CA VAL A 5 -21.30 11.37 24.32
C VAL A 5 -20.59 12.21 23.26
N LEU A 6 -21.36 12.99 22.49
CA LEU A 6 -20.79 13.99 21.59
C LEU A 6 -19.97 15.00 22.39
N SER A 7 -20.53 15.49 23.51
CA SER A 7 -19.86 16.47 24.37
C SER A 7 -18.57 15.93 24.97
N ILE A 8 -18.51 14.66 25.39
CA ILE A 8 -17.29 14.05 25.94
C ILE A 8 -16.24 13.87 24.84
N PHE A 9 -16.62 13.40 23.65
CA PHE A 9 -15.69 13.29 22.53
C PHE A 9 -15.15 14.67 22.12
N LEU A 10 -16.04 15.65 21.99
CA LEU A 10 -15.67 17.01 21.65
C LEU A 10 -14.78 17.60 22.74
N LEU A 11 -15.04 17.32 24.02
CA LEU A 11 -14.24 17.75 25.15
C LEU A 11 -12.83 17.14 25.13
N ILE A 12 -12.69 15.84 24.84
CA ILE A 12 -11.38 15.17 24.68
C ILE A 12 -10.60 15.75 23.49
N VAL A 13 -11.26 15.95 22.35
CA VAL A 13 -10.66 16.59 21.17
C VAL A 13 -10.26 18.02 21.51
N THR A 14 -11.13 18.79 22.17
CA THR A 14 -10.81 20.17 22.55
C THR A 14 -9.72 20.24 23.61
N ILE A 15 -9.55 19.26 24.50
CA ILE A 15 -8.42 19.25 25.43
C ILE A 15 -7.10 19.15 24.66
N GLY A 16 -7.04 18.34 23.60
CA GLY A 16 -5.89 18.29 22.68
C GLY A 16 -5.70 19.59 21.85
N PHE A 17 -6.78 20.30 21.54
CA PHE A 17 -6.73 21.62 20.89
C PHE A 17 -6.48 22.80 21.85
N VAL A 18 -6.79 22.70 23.14
CA VAL A 18 -6.48 23.74 24.14
C VAL A 18 -4.99 23.73 24.46
N SER A 19 -4.32 22.59 24.26
CA SER A 19 -2.86 22.48 24.18
C SER A 19 -2.26 22.89 22.81
N ALA A 20 -3.00 23.56 21.91
CA ALA A 20 -2.60 23.85 20.52
C ALA A 20 -1.34 24.69 20.32
N GLN A 21 -0.67 25.15 21.38
CA GLN A 21 0.74 25.53 21.27
C GLN A 21 1.58 24.37 20.68
N GLY A 22 1.22 23.11 20.93
CA GLY A 22 1.89 21.94 20.36
C GLY A 22 1.43 21.48 18.98
N ILE A 23 0.31 21.96 18.42
CA ILE A 23 -0.11 21.54 17.05
C ILE A 23 0.78 22.18 16.00
N ALA A 24 1.16 23.45 16.20
CA ALA A 24 2.16 24.10 15.38
C ALA A 24 3.49 23.34 15.46
N ASP A 25 3.92 22.95 16.67
CA ASP A 25 5.15 22.16 16.89
C ASP A 25 5.09 20.75 16.25
N ILE A 26 3.92 20.11 16.25
CA ILE A 26 3.72 18.82 15.57
C ILE A 26 3.75 19.02 14.05
N LEU A 27 3.15 20.08 13.52
CA LEU A 27 3.17 20.38 12.09
C LEU A 27 4.55 20.78 11.60
N THR A 28 5.35 21.46 12.42
CA THR A 28 6.75 21.81 12.10
C THR A 28 7.70 20.63 12.31
N ALA A 29 7.29 19.59 13.04
CA ALA A 29 8.05 18.35 13.15
C ALA A 29 8.05 17.55 11.83
N PHE A 30 7.00 17.70 11.00
CA PHE A 30 6.94 17.08 9.69
C PHE A 30 7.71 17.92 8.65
N ASP A 31 8.43 17.26 7.75
CA ASP A 31 9.00 17.95 6.60
C ASP A 31 7.90 18.44 5.63
N GLU A 32 8.19 19.51 4.90
CA GLU A 32 7.24 20.09 3.92
C GLU A 32 6.75 19.05 2.92
N SER A 33 7.65 18.15 2.50
CA SER A 33 7.35 17.08 1.55
C SER A 33 6.27 16.14 2.09
N THR A 34 6.39 15.65 3.33
CA THR A 34 5.42 14.75 3.96
C THR A 34 4.06 15.40 4.11
N VAL A 35 4.03 16.70 4.47
CA VAL A 35 2.78 17.46 4.58
C VAL A 35 2.08 17.56 3.23
N ILE A 36 2.83 17.87 2.16
CA ILE A 36 2.29 17.93 0.80
C ILE A 36 1.81 16.53 0.35
N LEU A 37 2.62 15.48 0.52
CA LEU A 37 2.25 14.11 0.12
C LEU A 37 0.99 13.63 0.85
N SER A 38 0.87 13.93 2.15
CA SER A 38 -0.31 13.60 2.94
C SER A 38 -1.56 14.31 2.41
N SER A 39 -1.42 15.55 1.97
CA SER A 39 -2.53 16.30 1.38
C SER A 39 -2.97 15.72 0.03
N ILE A 40 -2.02 15.32 -0.82
CA ILE A 40 -2.29 14.64 -2.09
C ILE A 40 -3.04 13.34 -1.83
N PHE A 41 -2.58 12.53 -0.87
CA PHE A 41 -3.24 11.29 -0.47
C PHE A 41 -4.72 11.54 -0.09
N ILE A 42 -4.99 12.53 0.76
CA ILE A 42 -6.35 12.83 1.23
C ILE A 42 -7.25 13.28 0.08
N VAL A 43 -6.76 14.18 -0.77
CA VAL A 43 -7.52 14.71 -1.92
C VAL A 43 -7.82 13.59 -2.90
N GLU A 44 -6.80 12.83 -3.30
CA GLU A 44 -6.93 11.74 -4.25
C GLU A 44 -7.83 10.62 -3.73
N PHE A 45 -7.64 10.21 -2.47
CA PHE A 45 -8.51 9.27 -1.80
C PHE A 45 -9.97 9.73 -1.85
N SER A 46 -10.23 11.01 -1.54
CA SER A 46 -11.59 11.55 -1.48
C SER A 46 -12.26 11.53 -2.85
N LEU A 47 -11.53 11.89 -3.91
CA LEU A 47 -11.99 11.85 -5.29
C LEU A 47 -12.28 10.41 -5.75
N LEU A 48 -11.33 9.50 -5.52
CA LEU A 48 -11.47 8.09 -5.86
C LEU A 48 -12.62 7.45 -5.10
N PHE A 49 -12.73 7.68 -3.79
CA PHE A 49 -13.82 7.14 -2.99
C PHE A 49 -15.17 7.60 -3.52
N PHE A 50 -15.32 8.87 -3.88
CA PHE A 50 -16.57 9.40 -4.42
C PHE A 50 -16.92 8.77 -5.79
N ALA A 51 -15.93 8.61 -6.66
CA ALA A 51 -16.11 7.94 -7.95
C ALA A 51 -16.51 6.47 -7.76
N LEU A 52 -15.79 5.74 -6.90
CA LEU A 52 -15.99 4.32 -6.66
C LEU A 52 -17.28 4.03 -5.87
N GLN A 53 -17.74 4.96 -5.03
CA GLN A 53 -19.00 4.80 -4.31
C GLN A 53 -20.19 4.65 -5.27
N LYS A 54 -20.15 5.29 -6.45
CA LYS A 54 -21.17 5.11 -7.48
C LYS A 54 -21.06 3.76 -8.20
N ALA A 55 -19.84 3.22 -8.33
CA ALA A 55 -19.59 1.92 -8.95
C ALA A 55 -19.99 0.76 -8.03
N PHE A 56 -19.59 0.81 -6.75
CA PHE A 56 -19.84 -0.23 -5.75
C PHE A 56 -21.12 0.06 -4.93
N LYS A 57 -22.26 0.21 -5.62
CA LYS A 57 -23.55 0.44 -4.97
C LYS A 57 -23.85 -0.67 -3.96
N GLY A 58 -23.96 -0.31 -2.68
CA GLY A 58 -24.28 -1.24 -1.59
C GLY A 58 -23.09 -1.68 -0.75
N ASN A 59 -21.84 -1.43 -1.18
CA ASN A 59 -20.66 -1.76 -0.38
C ASN A 59 -19.64 -0.61 -0.33
N ASN A 60 -19.95 0.39 0.51
CA ASN A 60 -19.07 1.53 0.75
C ASN A 60 -17.71 1.12 1.35
N ALA A 61 -17.63 -0.02 2.05
CA ALA A 61 -16.38 -0.49 2.63
C ALA A 61 -15.39 -0.92 1.54
N ILE A 62 -15.85 -1.68 0.53
CA ILE A 62 -15.02 -2.05 -0.63
C ILE A 62 -14.56 -0.78 -1.36
N ALA A 63 -15.45 0.17 -1.63
CA ALA A 63 -15.09 1.42 -2.29
C ALA A 63 -13.97 2.16 -1.54
N ALA A 64 -14.05 2.23 -0.19
CA ALA A 64 -13.04 2.87 0.65
C ALA A 64 -11.70 2.12 0.65
N ILE A 65 -11.73 0.78 0.71
CA ILE A 65 -10.50 -0.02 0.68
C ILE A 65 -9.81 0.16 -0.67
N VAL A 66 -10.54 0.04 -1.77
CA VAL A 66 -9.97 0.15 -3.12
C VAL A 66 -9.44 1.57 -3.38
N SER A 67 -10.19 2.62 -3.01
CA SER A 67 -9.69 4.00 -3.15
C SER A 67 -8.47 4.27 -2.26
N GLY A 68 -8.45 3.70 -1.05
CA GLY A 68 -7.30 3.76 -0.12
C GLY A 68 -6.05 3.14 -0.71
N VAL A 69 -6.17 1.94 -1.27
CA VAL A 69 -5.05 1.23 -1.91
C VAL A 69 -4.52 2.00 -3.12
N ILE A 70 -5.40 2.52 -3.99
CA ILE A 70 -4.97 3.27 -5.17
C ILE A 70 -4.28 4.58 -4.76
N ALA A 71 -4.90 5.39 -3.90
CA ALA A 71 -4.30 6.64 -3.43
C ALA A 71 -2.95 6.41 -2.71
N PHE A 72 -2.84 5.33 -1.93
CA PHE A 72 -1.59 4.95 -1.29
C PHE A 72 -0.50 4.62 -2.30
N PHE A 73 -0.83 3.83 -3.34
CA PHE A 73 0.13 3.52 -4.40
C PHE A 73 0.54 4.76 -5.17
N THR A 74 -0.37 5.68 -5.46
CA THR A 74 -0.03 6.94 -6.13
C THR A 74 0.98 7.73 -5.30
N VAL A 75 0.72 7.94 -4.02
CA VAL A 75 1.65 8.67 -3.12
C VAL A 75 2.99 7.93 -2.98
N TYR A 76 2.97 6.60 -2.90
CA TYR A 76 4.19 5.80 -2.89
C TYR A 76 5.03 5.98 -4.17
N PHE A 77 4.41 5.91 -5.35
CA PHE A 77 5.10 6.10 -6.62
C PHE A 77 5.70 7.50 -6.73
N VAL A 78 4.91 8.49 -6.35
CA VAL A 78 5.29 9.90 -6.30
C VAL A 78 6.47 10.14 -5.35
N ASN A 79 6.47 9.53 -4.16
CA ASN A 79 7.59 9.60 -3.23
C ASN A 79 8.85 8.95 -3.83
N LYS A 80 8.67 7.79 -4.47
CA LYS A 80 9.77 7.00 -5.03
C LYS A 80 10.45 7.69 -6.23
N THR A 81 9.72 8.45 -7.03
CA THR A 81 10.30 9.21 -8.14
C THR A 81 11.13 10.39 -7.68
N GLY A 82 11.06 10.77 -6.39
CA GLY A 82 11.75 11.96 -5.87
C GLY A 82 11.19 13.25 -6.47
N PHE A 83 9.89 13.28 -6.80
CA PHE A 83 9.26 14.45 -7.40
C PHE A 83 9.15 15.58 -6.35
N ASP A 84 9.81 16.70 -6.62
CA ASP A 84 9.81 17.87 -5.74
C ASP A 84 8.56 18.73 -5.97
N PHE A 85 7.51 18.48 -5.19
CA PHE A 85 6.29 19.30 -5.24
C PHE A 85 6.51 20.71 -4.72
N SER A 86 7.41 20.92 -3.77
CA SER A 86 7.69 22.26 -3.25
C SER A 86 8.24 23.11 -4.40
N GLY A 87 9.25 22.58 -5.11
CA GLY A 87 9.78 23.19 -6.34
C GLY A 87 8.70 23.37 -7.42
N PHE A 88 7.82 22.39 -7.64
CA PHE A 88 6.74 22.51 -8.62
C PHE A 88 5.78 23.67 -8.32
N PHE A 89 5.32 23.82 -7.07
CA PHE A 89 4.42 24.91 -6.69
C PHE A 89 5.12 26.28 -6.67
N ILE A 90 6.38 26.33 -6.25
CA ILE A 90 7.20 27.55 -6.31
C ILE A 90 7.37 28.00 -7.76
N ASN A 91 7.60 27.07 -8.69
CA ASN A 91 7.68 27.36 -10.13
C ASN A 91 6.36 27.87 -10.73
N LEU A 92 5.22 27.55 -10.10
CA LEU A 92 3.92 28.13 -10.44
C LEU A 92 3.68 29.52 -9.82
N GLY A 93 4.65 30.06 -9.08
CA GLY A 93 4.55 31.36 -8.41
C GLY A 93 3.82 31.32 -7.06
N ILE A 94 3.63 30.14 -6.48
CA ILE A 94 3.03 29.99 -5.16
C ILE A 94 4.14 30.05 -4.12
N SER A 95 4.07 31.02 -3.20
CA SER A 95 5.07 31.15 -2.13
C SER A 95 4.99 29.98 -1.14
N SER A 96 6.13 29.61 -0.55
CA SER A 96 6.19 28.53 0.46
C SER A 96 5.24 28.81 1.64
N ASP A 97 5.17 30.06 2.11
CA ASP A 97 4.25 30.48 3.19
C ASP A 97 2.77 30.20 2.85
N LEU A 98 2.39 30.38 1.58
CA LEU A 98 1.03 30.08 1.10
C LEU A 98 0.76 28.57 1.10
N ILE A 99 1.73 27.75 0.69
CA ILE A 99 1.63 26.28 0.71
C ILE A 99 1.46 25.81 2.16
N MET A 100 2.31 26.27 3.08
CA MET A 100 2.22 25.93 4.50
C MET A 100 0.91 26.37 5.13
N THR A 101 0.25 27.40 4.60
CA THR A 101 -1.05 27.86 5.09
C THR A 101 -2.22 27.07 4.48
N ILE A 102 -2.20 26.86 3.16
CA ILE A 102 -3.31 26.23 2.43
C ILE A 102 -3.37 24.72 2.67
N VAL A 103 -2.21 24.05 2.69
CA VAL A 103 -2.17 22.59 2.79
C VAL A 103 -2.84 22.08 4.07
N PRO A 104 -2.57 22.63 5.28
CA PRO A 104 -3.28 22.24 6.49
C PRO A 104 -4.79 22.48 6.40
N ILE A 105 -5.23 23.58 5.77
CA ILE A 105 -6.66 23.87 5.57
C ILE A 105 -7.31 22.78 4.71
N ILE A 106 -6.65 22.38 3.61
CA ILE A 106 -7.12 21.30 2.74
C ILE A 106 -7.18 19.97 3.51
N ILE A 107 -6.18 19.66 4.32
CA ILE A 107 -6.15 18.45 5.16
C ILE A 107 -7.34 18.45 6.13
N VAL A 108 -7.56 19.55 6.85
CA VAL A 108 -8.67 19.68 7.80
C VAL A 108 -10.02 19.54 7.08
N LEU A 109 -10.21 20.22 5.95
CA LEU A 109 -11.43 20.11 5.15
C LEU A 109 -11.65 18.70 4.62
N GLY A 110 -10.59 18.04 4.15
CA GLY A 110 -10.62 16.66 3.67
C GLY A 110 -11.01 15.67 4.78
N ILE A 111 -10.47 15.86 5.98
CA ILE A 111 -10.83 15.07 7.17
C ILE A 111 -12.30 15.29 7.54
N ILE A 112 -12.76 16.54 7.63
CA ILE A 112 -14.16 16.88 7.94
C ILE A 112 -15.09 16.25 6.90
N PHE A 113 -14.76 16.41 5.60
CA PHE A 113 -15.51 15.83 4.51
C PHE A 113 -15.58 14.31 4.61
N ALA A 114 -14.43 13.66 4.88
CA ALA A 114 -14.36 12.22 5.03
C ALA A 114 -15.26 11.74 6.18
N ILE A 115 -15.19 12.39 7.34
CA ILE A 115 -16.02 12.10 8.53
C ILE A 115 -17.52 12.21 8.19
N VAL A 116 -17.94 13.29 7.56
CA VAL A 116 -19.35 13.55 7.23
C VAL A 116 -19.87 12.54 6.21
N LYS A 117 -19.08 12.20 5.19
CA LYS A 117 -19.55 11.39 4.07
C LYS A 117 -19.48 9.89 4.31
N LEU A 118 -18.43 9.42 4.97
CA LEU A 118 -18.11 7.99 4.99
C LEU A 118 -18.91 7.15 5.99
N LYS A 119 -19.77 7.75 6.82
CA LYS A 119 -20.53 7.08 7.91
C LYS A 119 -19.61 6.37 8.92
N MET A 120 -20.14 6.12 10.12
CA MET A 120 -19.35 5.65 11.28
C MET A 120 -18.56 4.35 11.09
N GLY A 121 -18.92 3.49 10.12
CA GLY A 121 -18.18 2.25 9.85
C GLY A 121 -16.79 2.49 9.24
N SER A 122 -16.55 3.66 8.66
CA SER A 122 -15.32 3.92 7.92
C SER A 122 -14.16 4.36 8.79
N PHE A 123 -14.41 4.84 10.02
CA PHE A 123 -13.34 5.14 10.98
C PHE A 123 -12.50 3.91 11.30
N PHE A 124 -13.13 2.73 11.36
CA PHE A 124 -12.42 1.47 11.57
C PHE A 124 -11.50 1.15 10.38
N VAL A 125 -12.00 1.31 9.15
CA VAL A 125 -11.23 1.07 7.92
C VAL A 125 -10.06 2.06 7.82
N PHE A 126 -10.31 3.34 8.11
CA PHE A 126 -9.27 4.37 8.12
C PHE A 126 -8.23 4.16 9.22
N GLY A 127 -8.64 3.80 10.43
CA GLY A 127 -7.71 3.48 11.51
C GLY A 127 -6.81 2.30 11.16
N GLY A 128 -7.39 1.24 10.59
CA GLY A 128 -6.63 0.09 10.08
C GLY A 128 -5.69 0.47 8.93
N LEU A 129 -6.15 1.31 8.00
CA LEU A 129 -5.33 1.78 6.88
C LEU A 129 -4.17 2.66 7.34
N LEU A 130 -4.37 3.54 8.33
CA LEU A 130 -3.30 4.36 8.91
C LEU A 130 -2.24 3.50 9.60
N ILE A 131 -2.64 2.47 10.34
CA ILE A 131 -1.72 1.53 10.97
C ILE A 131 -0.91 0.80 9.90
N LEU A 132 -1.53 0.35 8.81
CA LEU A 132 -0.81 -0.28 7.70
C LEU A 132 0.13 0.71 6.99
N ALA A 133 -0.31 1.95 6.76
CA ALA A 133 0.50 2.99 6.13
C ALA A 133 1.71 3.38 7.00
N SER A 134 1.60 3.27 8.32
CA SER A 134 2.70 3.61 9.24
C SER A 134 3.97 2.78 9.02
N PHE A 135 3.87 1.55 8.50
CA PHE A 135 5.04 0.73 8.18
C PHE A 135 5.91 1.31 7.05
N PHE A 136 5.39 2.28 6.31
CA PHE A 136 6.05 2.87 5.13
C PHE A 136 6.50 4.31 5.34
N VAL A 137 6.16 4.93 6.47
CA VAL A 137 6.51 6.33 6.78
C VAL A 137 7.64 6.35 7.81
N VAL A 138 8.56 7.31 7.72
CA VAL A 138 9.70 7.43 8.64
C VAL A 138 9.23 7.66 10.09
N GLU A 139 8.18 8.46 10.26
CA GLU A 139 7.58 8.80 11.56
C GLU A 139 6.43 7.85 11.94
N GLN A 140 6.79 6.58 12.08
CA GLN A 140 5.85 5.48 12.32
C GLN A 140 4.95 5.73 13.55
N LEU A 141 5.52 6.29 14.62
CA LEU A 141 4.87 6.39 15.92
C LEU A 141 3.63 7.28 15.89
N VAL A 142 3.67 8.41 15.19
CA VAL A 142 2.54 9.35 15.14
C VAL A 142 1.35 8.73 14.39
N LEU A 143 1.62 8.10 13.24
CA LEU A 143 0.60 7.43 12.43
C LEU A 143 -0.01 6.23 13.15
N ILE A 144 0.78 5.45 13.89
CA ILE A 144 0.29 4.34 14.71
C ILE A 144 -0.66 4.85 15.80
N VAL A 145 -0.26 5.88 16.55
CA VAL A 145 -1.08 6.44 17.64
C VAL A 145 -2.41 6.97 17.10
N ILE A 146 -2.37 7.75 16.01
CA ILE A 146 -3.59 8.26 15.36
C ILE A 146 -4.46 7.11 14.85
N GLY A 147 -3.85 6.11 14.19
CA GLY A 147 -4.54 4.93 13.68
C GLY A 147 -5.25 4.13 14.77
N ILE A 148 -4.59 3.92 15.92
CA ILE A 148 -5.18 3.25 17.09
C ILE A 148 -6.36 4.05 17.65
N ILE A 149 -6.22 5.37 17.79
CA ILE A 149 -7.30 6.25 18.27
C ILE A 149 -8.52 6.12 17.35
N LEU A 150 -8.34 6.20 16.03
CA LEU A 150 -9.44 6.01 15.07
C LEU A 150 -10.05 4.62 15.14
N LEU A 151 -9.25 3.58 15.31
CA LEU A 151 -9.71 2.21 15.40
C LEU A 151 -10.58 2.00 16.65
N VAL A 152 -10.15 2.51 17.81
CA VAL A 152 -10.92 2.46 19.07
C VAL A 152 -12.24 3.21 18.95
N ILE A 153 -12.22 4.41 18.36
CA ILE A 153 -13.44 5.19 18.08
C ILE A 153 -14.38 4.38 17.18
N GLY A 154 -13.87 3.84 16.07
CA GLY A 154 -14.63 3.02 15.14
C GLY A 154 -15.27 1.79 15.82
N LEU A 155 -14.50 1.08 16.64
CA LEU A 155 -14.98 -0.09 17.39
C LEU A 155 -16.09 0.29 18.38
N PHE A 156 -15.93 1.40 19.09
CA PHE A 156 -16.92 1.92 20.04
C PHE A 156 -18.24 2.29 19.36
N PHE A 157 -18.22 2.79 18.13
CA PHE A 157 -19.45 3.06 17.38
C PHE A 157 -20.11 1.78 16.87
N MET A 158 -19.33 0.76 16.51
CA MET A 158 -19.84 -0.51 16.00
C MET A 158 -20.66 -1.27 17.06
N THR A 159 -20.25 -1.21 18.33
CA THR A 159 -20.94 -1.86 19.45
C THR A 159 -22.31 -1.25 19.78
N LYS A 160 -22.64 -0.04 19.29
CA LYS A 160 -23.92 0.63 19.57
C LYS A 160 -25.06 0.28 18.61
N LYS A 161 -24.80 -0.45 17.53
CA LYS A 161 -25.87 -1.02 16.68
C LYS A 161 -26.42 -2.31 17.28
N LYS A 162 -26.92 -2.24 18.51
CA LYS A 162 -27.66 -3.35 19.13
C LYS A 162 -29.07 -3.37 18.55
N HIS A 163 -29.40 -4.50 17.92
CA HIS A 163 -30.68 -4.88 17.34
C HIS A 163 -31.89 -4.16 17.93
N SER A 164 -32.49 -3.25 17.15
CA SER A 164 -33.96 -3.22 17.09
C SER A 164 -34.36 -4.54 16.42
N LEU A 165 -34.56 -5.58 17.22
CA LEU A 165 -35.30 -6.76 16.78
C LEU A 165 -36.70 -6.26 16.47
N SER A 166 -36.88 -5.82 15.22
CA SER A 166 -38.19 -5.77 14.60
C SER A 166 -38.64 -7.22 14.56
N THR A 167 -39.39 -7.62 15.57
CA THR A 167 -40.08 -8.90 15.61
C THR A 167 -40.81 -9.04 14.28
N PRO A 168 -40.50 -10.05 13.44
CA PRO A 168 -41.24 -10.26 12.22
C PRO A 168 -42.69 -10.52 12.61
N LYS A 169 -43.59 -9.64 12.15
CA LYS A 169 -45.03 -9.86 12.23
C LYS A 169 -45.34 -10.98 11.23
N ILE A 170 -45.28 -12.23 11.70
CA ILE A 170 -45.62 -13.41 10.91
C ILE A 170 -47.13 -13.35 10.66
N ASN A 171 -47.52 -12.85 9.50
CA ASN A 171 -48.84 -13.12 8.96
C ASN A 171 -48.79 -14.52 8.36
N SER A 172 -49.26 -15.48 9.15
CA SER A 172 -49.58 -16.83 8.72
C SER A 172 -50.77 -16.78 7.75
N ALA A 173 -50.55 -17.04 6.47
CA ALA A 173 -51.61 -17.42 5.54
C ALA A 173 -51.05 -18.24 4.35
N ASN A 174 -51.47 -19.50 4.33
CA ASN A 174 -51.75 -20.35 3.17
C ASN A 174 -50.60 -21.15 2.56
N ASN A 175 -50.48 -22.38 3.07
CA ASN A 175 -49.96 -23.57 2.39
C ASN A 175 -50.92 -24.02 1.28
N THR A 176 -50.52 -23.98 0.01
CA THR A 176 -50.88 -25.02 -0.98
C THR A 176 -49.92 -24.99 -2.18
N THR A 177 -49.62 -26.18 -2.72
CA THR A 177 -48.85 -26.56 -3.93
C THR A 177 -47.35 -26.87 -3.78
N ASN A 178 -47.08 -28.04 -3.20
CA ASN A 178 -45.78 -28.73 -3.18
C ASN A 178 -45.95 -30.16 -3.69
N VAL A 179 -45.66 -30.43 -4.98
CA VAL A 179 -45.20 -31.77 -5.44
C VAL A 179 -44.28 -31.64 -6.68
N THR A 180 -44.46 -30.64 -7.54
CA THR A 180 -43.68 -30.52 -8.79
C THR A 180 -42.27 -29.92 -8.64
N ASN A 181 -41.91 -29.38 -7.47
CA ASN A 181 -40.65 -28.66 -7.26
C ASN A 181 -39.45 -29.53 -6.84
N ILE A 182 -39.63 -30.81 -6.52
CA ILE A 182 -38.54 -31.63 -5.96
C ILE A 182 -37.52 -32.04 -7.04
N LYS A 183 -37.97 -32.34 -8.27
CA LYS A 183 -37.07 -32.69 -9.39
C LYS A 183 -36.21 -31.50 -9.86
N ASN A 184 -36.71 -30.27 -9.74
CA ASN A 184 -35.94 -29.08 -10.12
C ASN A 184 -34.82 -28.76 -9.11
N VAL A 185 -35.02 -29.05 -7.83
CA VAL A 185 -34.00 -28.83 -6.79
C VAL A 185 -32.80 -29.76 -6.96
N GLU A 186 -33.02 -31.01 -7.38
CA GLU A 186 -31.95 -31.98 -7.59
C GLU A 186 -31.07 -31.63 -8.81
N ASN A 187 -31.67 -31.13 -9.90
CA ASN A 187 -30.94 -30.65 -11.06
C ASN A 187 -30.05 -29.44 -10.74
N ILE A 188 -30.57 -28.46 -9.99
CA ILE A 188 -29.80 -27.27 -9.57
C ILE A 188 -28.60 -27.69 -8.70
N LYS A 189 -28.80 -28.61 -7.76
CA LYS A 189 -27.72 -29.08 -6.88
C LYS A 189 -26.63 -29.84 -7.64
N ASN A 190 -26.98 -30.56 -8.69
CA ASN A 190 -26.02 -31.25 -9.54
C ASN A 190 -25.22 -30.27 -10.41
N GLU A 191 -25.84 -29.19 -10.87
CA GLU A 191 -25.18 -28.14 -11.64
C GLU A 191 -24.20 -27.33 -10.78
N GLU A 192 -24.58 -26.97 -9.55
CA GLU A 192 -23.69 -26.32 -8.58
C GLU A 192 -22.43 -27.17 -8.31
N ARG A 193 -22.59 -28.50 -8.15
CA ARG A 193 -21.45 -29.41 -7.95
C ARG A 193 -20.52 -29.46 -9.17
N ARG A 194 -21.07 -29.35 -10.39
CA ARG A 194 -20.24 -29.32 -11.62
C ARG A 194 -19.44 -28.03 -11.70
N VAL A 195 -20.06 -26.89 -11.44
CA VAL A 195 -19.38 -25.59 -11.43
C VAL A 195 -18.31 -25.54 -10.33
N GLU A 196 -18.59 -26.06 -9.13
CA GLU A 196 -17.61 -26.12 -8.05
C GLU A 196 -16.41 -27.02 -8.39
N GLN A 197 -16.65 -28.17 -9.06
CA GLN A 197 -15.58 -29.05 -9.52
C GLN A 197 -14.72 -28.42 -10.61
N GLU A 198 -15.33 -27.66 -11.53
CA GLU A 198 -14.62 -26.93 -12.59
C GLU A 198 -13.76 -25.81 -12.00
N GLN A 199 -14.32 -25.00 -11.09
CA GLN A 199 -13.55 -23.98 -10.38
C GLN A 199 -12.39 -24.57 -9.58
N LYS A 200 -12.55 -25.74 -8.97
CA LYS A 200 -11.47 -26.44 -8.27
C LYS A 200 -10.37 -26.92 -9.22
N LYS A 201 -10.71 -27.37 -10.43
CA LYS A 201 -9.72 -27.76 -11.45
C LYS A 201 -8.93 -26.55 -11.95
N ASP A 202 -9.61 -25.44 -12.23
CA ASP A 202 -8.95 -24.20 -12.66
C ASP A 202 -8.02 -23.64 -11.59
N GLN A 203 -8.46 -23.64 -10.33
CA GLN A 203 -7.61 -23.24 -9.20
C GLN A 203 -6.38 -24.16 -9.05
N GLN A 204 -6.53 -25.47 -9.26
CA GLN A 204 -5.40 -26.40 -9.23
C GLN A 204 -4.43 -26.16 -10.39
N ALA A 205 -4.93 -25.88 -11.59
CA ALA A 205 -4.10 -25.55 -12.76
C ALA A 205 -3.27 -24.28 -12.51
N VAL A 206 -3.90 -23.21 -12.01
CA VAL A 206 -3.21 -21.95 -11.67
C VAL A 206 -2.15 -22.17 -10.57
N GLN A 207 -2.44 -23.01 -9.57
CA GLN A 207 -1.45 -23.34 -8.54
C GLN A 207 -0.27 -24.16 -9.08
N GLN A 208 -0.51 -25.05 -10.05
CA GLN A 208 0.56 -25.80 -10.70
C GLN A 208 1.44 -24.90 -11.57
N GLU A 209 0.86 -23.98 -12.33
CA GLU A 209 1.60 -22.99 -13.13
C GLU A 209 2.50 -22.11 -12.27
N ARG A 210 1.98 -21.59 -11.14
CA ARG A 210 2.78 -20.81 -10.18
C ARG A 210 3.98 -21.60 -9.64
N LYS A 211 3.78 -22.88 -9.30
CA LYS A 211 4.89 -23.75 -8.84
C LYS A 211 5.94 -24.00 -9.93
N VAL A 212 5.52 -24.11 -11.19
CA VAL A 212 6.45 -24.26 -12.33
C VAL A 212 7.22 -22.96 -12.54
N GLU A 213 6.56 -21.81 -12.45
CA GLU A 213 7.20 -20.50 -12.59
C GLU A 213 8.19 -20.22 -11.45
N GLU A 214 7.82 -20.50 -10.20
CA GLU A 214 8.74 -20.41 -9.04
C GLU A 214 9.98 -21.27 -9.22
N LYS A 215 9.83 -22.51 -9.70
CA LYS A 215 10.98 -23.38 -10.01
C LYS A 215 11.87 -22.80 -11.11
N ARG A 216 11.29 -22.23 -12.17
CA ARG A 216 12.04 -21.58 -13.25
C ARG A 216 12.81 -20.35 -12.74
N GLN A 217 12.19 -19.54 -11.88
CA GLN A 217 12.86 -18.39 -11.26
C GLN A 217 13.99 -18.82 -10.33
N GLN A 218 13.79 -19.86 -9.51
CA GLN A 218 14.84 -20.41 -8.66
C GLN A 218 16.01 -20.96 -9.48
N GLN A 219 15.72 -21.67 -10.57
CA GLN A 219 16.76 -22.17 -11.48
C GLN A 219 17.54 -21.03 -12.14
N ALA A 220 16.85 -20.00 -12.66
CA ALA A 220 17.50 -18.83 -13.23
C ALA A 220 18.40 -18.10 -12.21
N GLN A 221 17.97 -17.99 -10.95
CA GLN A 221 18.80 -17.42 -9.88
C GLN A 221 20.03 -18.28 -9.57
N GLN A 222 19.91 -19.61 -9.61
CA GLN A 222 21.05 -20.51 -9.43
C GLN A 222 22.04 -20.38 -10.59
N ASP A 223 21.56 -20.29 -11.82
CA ASP A 223 22.40 -20.13 -13.02
C ASP A 223 23.18 -18.80 -12.96
N VAL A 224 22.52 -17.71 -12.58
CA VAL A 224 23.19 -16.41 -12.37
C VAL A 224 24.26 -16.49 -11.27
N LYS A 225 23.98 -17.18 -10.16
CA LYS A 225 24.97 -17.39 -9.09
C LYS A 225 26.17 -18.20 -9.57
N GLN A 226 25.95 -19.27 -10.33
CA GLN A 226 27.04 -20.07 -10.91
C GLN A 226 27.87 -19.27 -11.90
N LEU A 227 27.23 -18.43 -12.72
CA LEU A 227 27.93 -17.55 -13.65
C LEU A 227 28.79 -16.53 -12.92
N ALA A 228 28.22 -15.85 -11.91
CA ALA A 228 28.96 -14.90 -11.08
C ALA A 228 30.17 -15.54 -10.36
N TYR A 229 30.03 -16.80 -9.93
CA TYR A 229 31.14 -17.56 -9.34
C TYR A 229 32.26 -17.85 -10.35
N LYS A 230 31.91 -18.27 -11.58
CA LYS A 230 32.88 -18.50 -12.66
C LYS A 230 33.62 -17.21 -13.05
N THR A 231 32.90 -16.09 -13.16
CA THR A 231 33.45 -14.77 -13.44
C THR A 231 34.39 -14.30 -12.31
N ASP A 232 34.02 -14.52 -11.03
CA ASP A 232 34.90 -14.19 -9.88
C ASP A 232 36.23 -14.95 -9.95
N MET A 233 36.21 -16.25 -10.28
CA MET A 233 37.43 -17.03 -10.45
C MET A 233 38.27 -16.57 -11.66
N SER A 234 37.64 -16.27 -12.79
CA SER A 234 38.31 -15.71 -13.98
C SER A 234 39.05 -14.41 -13.62
N LEU A 235 38.37 -13.50 -12.90
CA LEU A 235 38.93 -12.23 -12.46
C LEU A 235 40.15 -12.42 -11.55
N ARG A 236 40.09 -13.36 -10.60
CA ARG A 236 41.23 -13.68 -9.72
C ARG A 236 42.44 -14.18 -10.51
N ASN A 237 42.22 -15.04 -11.51
CA ASN A 237 43.28 -15.55 -12.36
C ASN A 237 43.95 -14.42 -13.17
N LEU A 238 43.16 -13.51 -13.75
CA LEU A 238 43.67 -12.34 -14.47
C LEU A 238 44.48 -11.39 -13.57
N ILE A 239 44.02 -11.16 -12.34
CA ILE A 239 44.76 -10.34 -11.36
C ILE A 239 46.12 -10.99 -11.03
N ASN A 240 46.16 -12.31 -10.84
CA ASN A 240 47.39 -13.03 -10.58
C ASN A 240 48.35 -12.97 -11.79
N GLU A 241 47.83 -13.11 -13.01
CA GLU A 241 48.60 -12.98 -14.25
C GLU A 241 49.18 -11.57 -14.40
N TYR A 242 48.39 -10.53 -14.14
CA TYR A 242 48.84 -9.14 -14.13
C TYR A 242 49.98 -8.91 -13.13
N ASN A 243 49.81 -9.38 -11.89
CA ASN A 243 50.83 -9.24 -10.84
C ASN A 243 52.12 -9.99 -11.19
N ASN A 244 52.01 -11.18 -11.79
CA ASN A 244 53.16 -11.95 -12.25
C ASN A 244 53.90 -11.24 -13.38
N LEU A 245 53.19 -10.70 -14.38
CA LEU A 245 53.79 -9.96 -15.48
C LEU A 245 54.50 -8.70 -14.98
N GLN A 246 53.87 -7.94 -14.09
CA GLN A 246 54.46 -6.74 -13.49
C GLN A 246 55.76 -7.05 -12.72
N ARG A 247 55.83 -8.22 -12.07
CA ARG A 247 57.00 -8.66 -11.31
C ARG A 247 58.14 -9.17 -12.20
N ASN A 248 57.79 -9.96 -13.21
CA ASN A 248 58.79 -10.70 -14.01
C ASN A 248 59.26 -9.91 -15.24
N ASP A 249 58.41 -9.05 -15.80
CA ASP A 249 58.72 -8.22 -16.97
C ASP A 249 58.00 -6.86 -16.91
N PRO A 250 58.47 -5.93 -16.04
CA PRO A 250 57.88 -4.60 -15.92
C PRO A 250 58.05 -3.74 -17.17
N GLY A 251 58.89 -4.13 -18.12
CA GLY A 251 59.10 -3.44 -19.40
C GLY A 251 57.96 -3.64 -20.39
N ASN A 252 57.18 -4.72 -20.23
CA ASN A 252 56.07 -5.07 -21.11
C ASN A 252 54.79 -4.25 -20.82
N ARG A 253 54.83 -2.97 -21.20
CA ARG A 253 53.72 -2.03 -21.00
C ARG A 253 52.44 -2.44 -21.74
N GLU A 254 52.56 -2.97 -22.95
CA GLU A 254 51.41 -3.38 -23.75
C GLU A 254 50.64 -4.54 -23.10
N GLY A 255 51.35 -5.56 -22.60
CA GLY A 255 50.75 -6.68 -21.88
C GLY A 255 50.04 -6.24 -20.59
N LEU A 256 50.63 -5.30 -19.85
CA LEU A 256 50.02 -4.74 -18.64
C LEU A 256 48.75 -3.94 -18.93
N VAL A 257 48.73 -3.11 -19.98
CA VAL A 257 47.53 -2.36 -20.40
C VAL A 257 46.42 -3.32 -20.84
N TYR A 258 46.75 -4.33 -21.66
CA TYR A 258 45.79 -5.33 -22.12
C TYR A 258 45.14 -6.09 -20.94
N LEU A 259 45.93 -6.58 -19.98
CA LEU A 259 45.41 -7.28 -18.81
C LEU A 259 44.57 -6.38 -17.91
N ARG A 260 44.98 -5.12 -17.72
CA ARG A 260 44.22 -4.12 -16.95
C ARG A 260 42.83 -3.90 -17.56
N ASP A 261 42.75 -3.68 -18.87
CA ASP A 261 41.48 -3.44 -19.56
C ASP A 261 40.56 -4.66 -19.48
N ARG A 262 41.14 -5.87 -19.61
CA ARG A 262 40.39 -7.13 -19.44
C ARG A 262 39.86 -7.30 -18.01
N ILE A 263 40.65 -6.97 -16.99
CA ILE A 263 40.23 -6.98 -15.57
C ILE A 263 39.06 -6.00 -15.36
N LEU A 264 39.12 -4.79 -15.93
CA LEU A 264 38.04 -3.81 -15.80
C LEU A 264 36.74 -4.33 -16.43
N LYS A 265 36.83 -4.93 -17.61
CA LYS A 265 35.67 -5.52 -18.31
C LYS A 265 35.01 -6.64 -17.48
N GLU A 266 35.79 -7.59 -16.98
CA GLU A 266 35.29 -8.71 -16.15
C GLU A 266 34.71 -8.23 -14.81
N ARG A 267 35.32 -7.19 -14.21
CA ARG A 267 34.81 -6.58 -12.98
C ARG A 267 33.45 -5.92 -13.20
N ASP A 268 33.27 -5.23 -14.32
CA ASP A 268 32.01 -4.56 -14.64
C ASP A 268 30.91 -5.58 -15.00
N GLU A 269 31.26 -6.69 -15.64
CA GLU A 269 30.35 -7.84 -15.85
C GLU A 269 29.92 -8.47 -14.51
N LEU A 270 30.85 -8.67 -13.59
CA LEU A 270 30.55 -9.19 -12.24
C LEU A 270 29.62 -8.24 -11.45
N LYS A 271 29.80 -6.92 -11.58
CA LYS A 271 28.89 -5.94 -10.97
C LYS A 271 27.46 -6.06 -11.51
N ARG A 272 27.32 -6.20 -12.83
CA ARG A 272 26.01 -6.42 -13.49
C ARG A 272 25.34 -7.70 -12.99
N LEU A 273 26.09 -8.80 -12.87
CA LEU A 273 25.56 -10.08 -12.38
C LEU A 273 25.13 -10.03 -10.89
N ARG A 274 25.74 -9.16 -10.08
CA ARG A 274 25.39 -8.98 -8.67
C ARG A 274 24.27 -7.96 -8.43
N GLY A 275 23.71 -7.37 -9.49
CA GLY A 275 22.65 -6.36 -9.37
C GLY A 275 23.12 -5.01 -8.82
N GLY A 276 24.41 -4.71 -8.92
CA GLY A 276 24.92 -3.37 -8.61
C GLY A 276 24.72 -2.45 -9.80
N ASN A 277 23.79 -1.50 -9.68
CA ASN A 277 23.76 -0.29 -10.52
C ASN A 277 24.80 0.72 -10.02
#